data_AF-A0A504LT39-F1
#
_entry.id   AF-A0A504LT39-F1
#
_cell.length_a   1.000
_cell.length_b   1.000
_cell.length_c   1.000
_cell.angle_alpha   90.00
_cell.angle_beta   90.00
_cell.angle_gamma   90.00
#
_symmetry.space_group_name_H-M   'P 1'
#
loop_
_entity.id
_entity.type
_entity.pdbx_description
1 polymer ?
#
loop_
_entity_poly.entity_id
_entity_poly.type
_entity_poly.pdbx_seq_one_letter_code
_entity_poly.pdbx_strand_id
1 'polypeptide(L)'
;MHKSPPEIGEYNSLKEQSGYARPVEDFGKSELSEDHLGNLERMLGMLIQRRRYLAQEAIAYQMTFMGRSYDIAKIQPIIEAMQAAIAHEKDLGARNS
;
A
#
# COMPACT_ATOMS: atom_id res chain seq x y z
N MET A 1 40.74 -7.19 31.78
CA MET A 1 40.49 -7.11 30.32
C MET A 1 39.38 -6.09 30.09
N HIS A 2 39.74 -4.85 29.70
CA HIS A 2 38.75 -3.90 29.18
C HIS A 2 38.42 -4.33 27.76
N LYS A 3 37.17 -4.72 27.49
CA LYS A 3 36.70 -4.89 26.12
C LYS A 3 36.58 -3.49 25.51
N SER A 4 37.21 -3.29 24.35
CA SER A 4 37.05 -2.06 23.57
C SER A 4 35.56 -1.81 23.33
N PRO A 5 35.09 -0.54 23.33
CA PRO A 5 33.72 -0.22 22.99
C PRO A 5 33.38 -0.78 21.59
N PRO A 6 32.15 -1.31 21.40
CA PRO A 6 31.70 -1.78 20.10
C PRO A 6 31.80 -0.65 19.05
N GLU A 7 32.13 -1.00 17.81
CA GLU A 7 32.29 -0.03 16.74
C GLU A 7 30.95 0.65 16.42
N ILE A 8 30.95 1.98 16.30
CA ILE A 8 29.75 2.81 16.09
C ILE A 8 28.96 2.39 14.83
N GLY A 9 29.63 1.76 13.86
CA GLY A 9 29.00 1.20 12.65
C GLY A 9 28.02 0.05 12.91
N GLU A 10 28.10 -0.62 14.06
CA GLU A 10 27.14 -1.66 14.48
C GLU A 10 25.77 -1.08 14.87
N TYR A 11 25.70 0.23 15.17
CA TYR A 11 24.46 0.94 15.50
C TYR A 11 23.92 1.79 14.33
N ASN A 12 24.23 1.41 13.09
CA ASN A 12 23.69 2.08 11.91
C ASN A 12 22.22 1.67 11.70
N SER A 13 21.32 2.23 12.51
CA SER A 13 19.87 2.01 12.47
C SER A 13 19.23 2.36 11.12
N LEU A 14 19.88 3.19 10.30
CA LEU A 14 19.43 3.52 8.95
C LEU A 14 19.55 2.31 8.00
N LYS A 15 20.54 1.44 8.21
CA LYS A 15 20.72 0.21 7.42
C LYS A 15 19.66 -0.85 7.76
N GLU A 16 19.18 -0.87 9.00
CA GLU A 16 18.04 -1.71 9.41
C GLU A 16 16.73 -1.15 8.85
N GLN A 17 16.56 0.18 8.81
CA GLN A 17 15.38 0.84 8.24
C GLN A 17 15.17 0.53 6.75
N SER A 18 16.24 0.41 5.95
CA SER A 18 16.10 0.08 4.52
C SER A 18 15.52 -1.32 4.27
N GLY A 19 15.64 -2.26 5.22
CA GLY A 19 15.05 -3.59 5.10
C GLY A 19 13.52 -3.60 5.19
N TYR A 20 12.93 -2.59 5.84
CA TYR A 20 11.48 -2.40 5.92
C TYR A 20 10.91 -1.69 4.68
N ALA A 21 11.75 -1.03 3.90
CA ALA A 21 11.34 -0.37 2.66
C ALA A 21 11.57 -1.30 1.47
N ARG A 22 10.73 -2.35 1.32
CA ARG A 22 10.73 -3.10 0.05
C ARG A 22 10.28 -2.19 -1.10
N PRO A 23 10.79 -2.40 -2.33
CA PRO A 23 10.46 -1.58 -3.48
C PRO A 23 8.95 -1.52 -3.67
N VAL A 24 8.43 -0.30 -3.86
CA VAL A 24 7.00 0.02 -4.04
C VAL A 24 6.47 -0.42 -5.41
N GLU A 25 7.29 -1.13 -6.20
CA GLU A 25 7.10 -1.36 -7.64
C GLU A 25 6.09 -2.46 -8.00
N ASP A 26 5.57 -3.21 -7.02
CA ASP A 26 4.88 -4.48 -7.30
C ASP A 26 3.32 -4.42 -7.23
N PHE A 27 2.73 -3.22 -7.26
CA PHE A 27 1.27 -3.07 -7.25
C PHE A 27 0.63 -3.16 -8.65
N GLY A 28 1.38 -3.54 -9.68
CA GLY A 28 0.87 -3.86 -11.02
C GLY A 28 1.36 -2.94 -12.13
N LYS A 29 1.06 -3.31 -13.38
CA LYS A 29 1.40 -2.51 -14.56
C LYS A 29 0.51 -1.26 -14.64
N SER A 30 1.12 -0.09 -14.68
CA SER A 30 0.44 1.20 -14.84
C SER A 30 0.09 1.52 -16.30
N GLU A 31 -0.32 0.52 -17.08
CA GLU A 31 -0.82 0.73 -18.44
C GLU A 31 -2.30 1.14 -18.36
N LEU A 32 -2.61 2.33 -18.86
CA LEU A 32 -3.98 2.86 -18.94
C LEU A 32 -4.70 2.25 -20.14
N SER A 33 -5.89 1.70 -19.91
CA SER A 33 -6.79 1.20 -20.97
C SER A 33 -7.66 2.35 -21.50
N GLU A 34 -8.21 2.22 -22.70
CA GLU A 34 -9.29 3.10 -23.17
C GLU A 34 -10.62 2.83 -22.43
N ASP A 35 -10.74 1.66 -21.81
CA ASP A 35 -11.87 1.31 -20.94
C ASP A 35 -11.72 1.99 -19.55
N HIS A 36 -12.51 3.04 -19.35
CA HIS A 36 -12.56 3.79 -18.09
C HIS A 36 -13.02 2.94 -16.91
N LEU A 37 -14.00 2.05 -17.09
CA LEU A 37 -14.49 1.20 -16.01
C LEU A 37 -13.41 0.18 -15.61
N GLY A 38 -12.78 -0.47 -16.59
CA GLY A 38 -11.65 -1.37 -16.37
C GLY A 38 -10.47 -0.69 -15.67
N ASN A 39 -10.21 0.60 -15.93
CA ASN A 39 -9.20 1.35 -15.20
C ASN A 39 -9.58 1.58 -13.73
N LEU A 40 -10.84 1.93 -13.43
CA LEU A 40 -11.32 2.10 -12.06
C LEU A 40 -11.23 0.78 -11.28
N GLU A 41 -11.64 -0.33 -11.88
CA GLU A 41 -11.55 -1.67 -11.28
C GLU A 41 -10.09 -2.08 -11.02
N ARG A 42 -9.18 -1.77 -11.95
CA ARG A 42 -7.74 -1.99 -11.76
C ARG A 42 -7.20 -1.17 -10.59
N MET A 43 -7.52 0.12 -10.53
CA MET A 43 -7.11 1.00 -9.43
C MET A 43 -7.63 0.53 -8.07
N LEU A 44 -8.90 0.09 -8.00
CA LEU A 44 -9.45 -0.51 -6.80
C LEU A 44 -8.68 -1.77 -6.39
N GLY A 45 -8.33 -2.64 -7.35
CA GLY A 45 -7.51 -3.82 -7.11
C GLY A 45 -6.15 -3.48 -6.50
N MET A 46 -5.46 -2.48 -7.05
CA MET A 46 -4.16 -2.01 -6.53
C MET A 46 -4.28 -1.47 -5.10
N LEU A 47 -5.32 -0.69 -4.80
CA LEU A 47 -5.56 -0.14 -3.47
C LEU A 47 -5.86 -1.23 -2.43
N ILE A 48 -6.64 -2.24 -2.79
CA ILE A 48 -6.92 -3.41 -1.92
C ILE A 48 -5.63 -4.18 -1.66
N GLN A 49 -4.82 -4.42 -2.69
CA GLN A 49 -3.53 -5.10 -2.54
C GLN A 49 -2.58 -4.30 -1.65
N ARG A 50 -2.51 -2.98 -1.82
CA ARG A 50 -1.73 -2.08 -0.97
C ARG A 50 -2.17 -2.15 0.49
N ARG A 51 -3.48 -2.09 0.75
CA ARG A 51 -4.03 -2.22 2.12
C ARG A 51 -3.64 -3.55 2.77
N ARG A 52 -3.73 -4.66 2.02
CA ARG A 52 -3.33 -6.00 2.51
C ARG A 52 -1.85 -6.06 2.84
N TYR A 53 -1.02 -5.48 1.98
CA TYR A 53 0.42 -5.42 2.19
C TYR A 53 0.77 -4.64 3.47
N LEU A 54 0.18 -3.46 3.67
CA LEU A 54 0.38 -2.67 4.88
C LEU A 54 -0.07 -3.42 6.14
N ALA A 55 -1.15 -4.19 6.07
CA ALA A 55 -1.61 -5.02 7.18
C ALA A 55 -0.61 -6.15 7.51
N GLN A 56 -0.04 -6.78 6.48
CA GLN A 56 1.01 -7.78 6.68
C GLN A 56 2.27 -7.17 7.30
N GLU A 57 2.70 -5.99 6.85
CA GLU A 57 3.83 -5.28 7.46
C GLU A 57 3.57 -4.92 8.91
N ALA A 58 2.36 -4.46 9.25
CA ALA A 58 1.99 -4.14 10.63
C ALA A 58 2.10 -5.37 11.55
N ILE A 59 1.73 -6.56 11.06
CA ILE A 59 1.82 -7.82 11.80
C ILE A 59 3.28 -8.29 11.90
N ALA A 60 4.03 -8.21 10.80
CA ALA A 60 5.41 -8.70 10.74
C ALA A 60 6.38 -7.84 11.57
N TYR A 61 6.11 -6.55 11.67
CA TYR A 61 7.04 -5.56 12.20
C TYR A 61 6.37 -4.66 13.25
N GLN A 62 6.54 -5.00 14.53
CA GLN A 62 5.94 -4.25 15.64
C GLN A 62 6.32 -2.75 15.63
N MET A 63 7.55 -2.41 15.22
CA MET A 63 8.00 -1.01 15.14
C MET A 63 7.20 -0.16 14.14
N THR A 64 6.65 -0.76 13.08
CA THR A 64 5.90 -0.02 12.05
C THR A 64 4.38 -0.12 12.25
N PHE A 65 3.91 -0.90 13.21
CA PHE A 65 2.48 -1.18 13.43
C PHE A 65 1.62 0.08 13.48
N MET A 66 2.01 1.09 14.26
CA MET A 66 1.21 2.31 14.42
C MET A 66 1.15 3.13 13.12
N GLY A 67 2.30 3.27 12.44
CA GLY A 67 2.38 3.96 11.15
C GLY A 67 1.57 3.26 10.07
N ARG A 68 1.67 1.93 9.98
CA ARG A 68 0.90 1.12 9.03
C ARG A 68 -0.59 1.13 9.32
N SER A 69 -0.99 1.13 10.59
CA SER A 69 -2.39 1.28 10.98
C SER A 69 -2.97 2.62 10.50
N TYR A 70 -2.19 3.69 10.60
CA TYR A 70 -2.57 5.00 10.10
C TYR A 70 -2.65 5.05 8.56
N ASP A 71 -1.68 4.46 7.87
CA ASP A 71 -1.69 4.35 6.40
C ASP A 71 -2.92 3.58 5.91
N ILE A 72 -3.28 2.48 6.56
CA ILE A 72 -4.49 1.70 6.26
C ILE A 72 -5.75 2.54 6.46
N ALA A 73 -5.83 3.29 7.56
CA ALA A 73 -6.97 4.17 7.84
C ALA A 73 -7.14 5.26 6.78
N LYS A 74 -6.04 5.76 6.20
CA LYS A 74 -6.08 6.73 5.09
C LYS A 74 -6.50 6.13 3.75
N ILE A 75 -6.12 4.88 3.48
CA ILE A 75 -6.46 4.22 2.20
C ILE A 75 -7.94 3.81 2.17
N GLN A 76 -8.52 3.46 3.33
CA GLN A 76 -9.91 3.00 3.41
C GLN A 76 -10.95 3.95 2.77
N PRO A 77 -10.97 5.27 3.06
CA PRO A 77 -11.93 6.18 2.40
C PRO A 77 -11.70 6.31 0.89
N ILE A 78 -10.47 6.11 0.41
CA ILE A 78 -10.16 6.11 -1.04
C ILE A 78 -10.76 4.87 -1.71
N ILE A 79 -10.67 3.71 -1.06
CA ILE A 79 -11.30 2.47 -1.52
C ILE A 79 -12.82 2.65 -1.62
N GLU A 80 -13.44 3.23 -0.60
CA GLU A 80 -14.89 3.47 -0.56
C GLU A 80 -15.34 4.43 -1.67
N ALA A 81 -14.61 5.53 -1.89
CA ALA A 81 -14.88 6.45 -2.98
C ALA A 81 -14.76 5.76 -4.36
N MET A 82 -13.75 4.90 -4.54
CA MET A 82 -13.56 4.16 -5.79
C MET A 82 -14.69 3.14 -6.03
N GLN A 83 -15.12 2.44 -4.98
CA GLN A 83 -16.28 1.53 -5.06
C GLN A 83 -17.56 2.27 -5.44
N ALA A 84 -17.80 3.45 -4.86
CA ALA A 84 -18.94 4.29 -5.22
C ALA A 84 -18.89 4.77 -6.68
N ALA A 85 -17.71 5.17 -7.17
CA ALA A 85 -17.51 5.57 -8.56
C ALA A 85 -17.77 4.41 -9.53
N ILE A 86 -17.22 3.21 -9.26
CA ILE A 86 -17.47 2.01 -10.08
C ILE A 86 -18.96 1.66 -10.11
N ALA A 87 -19.65 1.75 -8.97
CA ALA A 87 -21.09 1.49 -8.92
C ALA A 87 -21.88 2.50 -9.77
N HIS A 88 -21.51 3.78 -9.71
CA HIS A 88 -22.11 4.82 -10.53
C HIS A 88 -21.90 4.59 -12.04
N GLU A 89 -20.67 4.26 -12.46
CA GLU A 89 -20.37 3.96 -13.87
C GLU A 89 -21.12 2.72 -14.38
N LYS A 90 -21.26 1.69 -13.53
CA LYS A 90 -22.06 0.50 -13.87
C LYS A 90 -23.55 0.82 -14.02
N ASP A 91 -24.10 1.69 -13.16
CA ASP A 91 -25.49 2.16 -13.28
C ASP A 91 -25.71 2.95 -14.58
N LEU A 92 -24.79 3.86 -14.91
CA LEU A 92 -24.84 4.61 -16.16
C LEU A 92 -24.74 3.70 -17.39
N GLY A 93 -23.84 2.72 -17.37
CA GLY A 93 -23.72 1.72 -18.44
C GLY A 93 -25.01 0.91 -18.63
N ALA A 94 -25.66 0.51 -17.53
CA ALA A 94 -26.92 -0.24 -17.56
C ALA A 94 -28.12 0.60 -18.03
N ARG A 95 -28.11 1.92 -17.81
CA ARG A 95 -29.17 2.85 -18.26
C ARG A 95 -29.06 3.24 -19.72
N ASN A 96 -27.86 3.15 -20.30
CA ASN A 96 -27.58 3.49 -21.70
C ASN A 96 -27.58 2.27 -22.63
N SER A 97 -27.88 1.08 -22.09
CA SER A 97 -28.02 -0.20 -22.82
C SER A 97 -29.49 -0.53 -23.05
#